data_AF-A0A1A9HZT7-F1
#
_entry.id   AF-A0A1A9HZT7-F1
#
_cell.length_a   1.000
_cell.length_b   1.000
_cell.length_c   1.000
_cell.angle_alpha   90.00
_cell.angle_beta   90.00
_cell.angle_gamma   90.00
#
_symmetry.space_group_name_H-M   'P 1'
#
loop_
_entity.id
_entity.type
_entity.pdbx_description
1 polymer ?
#
loop_
_entity_poly.entity_id
_entity_poly.type
_entity_poly.pdbx_seq_one_letter_code
_entity_poly.pdbx_strand_id
1 'polypeptide(L)'
;MIVNTIADLKSAALPTENYANVLGYHSTGDGGGGEFYWDSTSTDNENGGTIFQKTGTATGRWKRIISGAFEVSWFGAKGDGVTDDTTAFQAAASFLQTIPSPGFIHSHAVPKLNACSAHGYVITDTIYFKPPVGGRSICFNNTSQLFYNGVKDRPCIVFENYSNSDFTISVIGNSAVNASTDTSHRYNIPVCYVVQY
;
A
#
# COMPACT_ATOMS: atom_id res chain seq x y z
N MET A 1 -4.73 19.81 -15.00
CA MET A 1 -3.45 19.63 -15.73
C MET A 1 -3.09 18.16 -15.82
N ILE A 2 -2.14 17.77 -16.68
CA ILE A 2 -1.60 16.40 -16.73
C ILE A 2 -0.09 16.48 -16.46
N VAL A 3 0.43 15.60 -15.59
CA VAL A 3 1.86 15.51 -15.24
C VAL A 3 2.32 14.05 -15.25
N ASN A 4 3.61 13.81 -15.49
CA ASN A 4 4.11 12.44 -15.67
C ASN A 4 4.23 11.70 -14.33
N THR A 5 4.79 12.35 -13.32
CA THR A 5 5.15 11.73 -12.04
C THR A 5 4.62 12.47 -10.82
N ILE A 6 4.66 11.85 -9.64
CA ILE A 6 4.36 12.52 -8.37
C ILE A 6 5.39 13.62 -8.07
N ALA A 7 6.65 13.44 -8.46
CA ALA A 7 7.67 14.49 -8.34
C ALA A 7 7.30 15.73 -9.17
N ASP A 8 6.79 15.52 -10.38
CA ASP A 8 6.28 16.61 -11.24
C ASP A 8 5.05 17.27 -10.60
N LEU A 9 4.12 16.49 -10.04
CA LEU A 9 2.95 17.03 -9.33
C LEU A 9 3.33 17.96 -8.18
N LYS A 10 4.32 17.56 -7.36
CA LYS A 10 4.78 18.33 -6.20
C LYS A 10 5.48 19.63 -6.59
N SER A 11 6.10 19.68 -7.77
CA SER A 11 6.83 20.85 -8.26
C SER A 11 6.00 21.76 -9.18
N ALA A 12 4.94 21.25 -9.79
CA ALA A 12 4.12 21.96 -10.77
C ALA A 12 3.52 23.28 -10.22
N ALA A 13 3.30 24.23 -11.13
CA ALA A 13 2.47 25.39 -10.86
C ALA A 13 1.01 24.95 -10.60
N LEU A 14 0.31 25.64 -9.70
CA LEU A 14 -1.07 25.31 -9.40
C LEU A 14 -1.97 25.67 -10.59
N PRO A 15 -2.76 24.73 -11.14
CA PRO A 15 -3.70 25.01 -12.22
C PRO A 15 -4.94 25.71 -11.69
N THR A 16 -5.61 26.50 -12.52
CA THR A 16 -6.85 27.22 -12.17
C THR A 16 -7.95 26.29 -11.64
N GLU A 17 -8.07 25.11 -12.24
CA GLU A 17 -9.09 24.11 -11.89
C GLU A 17 -8.79 23.34 -10.60
N ASN A 18 -7.65 23.60 -9.93
CA ASN A 18 -7.21 22.87 -8.74
C ASN A 18 -7.23 21.33 -8.92
N TYR A 19 -6.99 20.86 -10.15
CA TYR A 19 -7.07 19.45 -10.53
C TYR A 19 -5.84 19.02 -11.35
N ALA A 20 -5.36 17.81 -11.09
CA ALA A 20 -4.28 17.17 -11.82
C ALA A 20 -4.55 15.68 -12.07
N ASN A 21 -4.18 15.20 -13.27
CA ASN A 21 -4.04 13.78 -13.56
C ASN A 21 -2.55 13.43 -13.66
N VAL A 22 -2.10 12.42 -12.92
CA VAL A 22 -0.71 11.97 -12.87
C VAL A 22 -0.60 10.63 -13.59
N LEU A 23 0.38 10.48 -14.48
CA LEU A 23 0.50 9.27 -15.30
C LEU A 23 1.24 8.10 -14.63
N GLY A 24 1.97 8.35 -13.54
CA GLY A 24 2.68 7.35 -12.75
C GLY A 24 3.26 7.92 -11.44
N TYR A 25 3.75 7.07 -10.55
CA TYR A 25 4.41 7.52 -9.32
C TYR A 25 5.83 8.01 -9.60
N HIS A 26 6.66 7.11 -10.10
CA HIS A 26 8.07 7.29 -10.47
C HIS A 26 8.24 7.50 -11.97
N SER A 27 7.41 6.83 -12.78
CA SER A 27 7.45 6.91 -14.24
C SER A 27 6.07 6.66 -14.84
N THR A 28 5.77 7.31 -15.96
CA THR A 28 4.52 7.11 -16.71
C THR A 28 4.19 5.63 -16.89
N GLY A 29 2.99 5.23 -16.47
CA GLY A 29 2.47 3.87 -16.66
C GLY A 29 2.87 2.86 -15.59
N ASP A 30 3.56 3.26 -14.51
CA ASP A 30 3.92 2.35 -13.40
C ASP A 30 2.75 1.99 -12.47
N GLY A 31 1.53 2.43 -12.79
CA GLY A 31 0.32 2.14 -12.03
C GLY A 31 0.15 2.96 -10.75
N GLY A 32 1.10 3.84 -10.39
CA GLY A 32 1.02 4.69 -9.21
C GLY A 32 0.44 6.09 -9.46
N GLY A 33 0.08 6.40 -10.71
CA GLY A 33 -0.60 7.63 -11.13
C GLY A 33 -2.05 7.72 -10.64
N GLY A 34 -2.79 8.72 -11.11
CA GLY A 34 -4.22 8.93 -10.79
C GLY A 34 -4.62 10.40 -10.71
N GLU A 35 -5.85 10.63 -10.29
CA GLU A 35 -6.45 11.96 -10.22
C GLU A 35 -6.30 12.60 -8.83
N PHE A 36 -6.04 13.90 -8.80
CA PHE A 36 -5.80 14.68 -7.58
C PHE A 36 -6.52 16.02 -7.64
N TYR A 37 -7.04 16.45 -6.50
CA TYR A 37 -7.48 17.83 -6.30
C TYR A 37 -6.54 18.56 -5.34
N TRP A 38 -6.44 19.87 -5.50
CA TRP A 38 -5.67 20.75 -4.64
C TRP A 38 -6.55 21.33 -3.53
N ASP A 39 -6.14 21.10 -2.29
CA ASP A 39 -6.72 21.73 -1.10
C ASP A 39 -5.70 22.72 -0.53
N SER A 40 -5.88 24.00 -0.83
CA SER A 40 -4.96 25.09 -0.42
C SER A 40 -4.88 25.30 1.10
N THR A 41 -5.85 24.81 1.87
CA THR A 41 -5.95 25.03 3.31
C THR A 41 -5.44 23.85 4.14
N SER A 42 -5.31 22.67 3.52
CA SER A 42 -4.87 21.47 4.22
C SER A 42 -3.45 21.61 4.80
N THR A 43 -3.31 21.12 6.02
CA THR A 43 -2.04 20.94 6.74
C THR A 43 -1.76 19.47 7.04
N ASP A 44 -2.54 18.56 6.46
CA ASP A 44 -2.43 17.11 6.67
C ASP A 44 -0.99 16.64 6.39
N ASN A 45 -0.49 15.65 7.12
CA ASN A 45 0.85 15.13 6.82
C ASN A 45 0.85 14.43 5.45
N GLU A 46 1.90 14.63 4.67
CA GLU A 46 2.15 13.81 3.49
C GLU A 46 2.30 12.34 3.94
N ASN A 47 1.58 11.45 3.26
CA ASN A 47 1.63 10.01 3.52
C ASN A 47 2.26 9.22 2.38
N GLY A 48 2.78 9.94 1.38
CA GLY A 48 3.47 9.36 0.24
C GLY A 48 2.57 8.64 -0.75
N GLY A 49 1.23 8.72 -0.66
CA GLY A 49 0.37 8.10 -1.66
C GLY A 49 -1.01 8.71 -1.94
N THR A 50 -1.75 9.12 -0.91
CA THR A 50 -3.06 9.79 -1.07
C THR A 50 -3.02 11.26 -0.73
N ILE A 51 -1.99 11.72 -0.05
CA ILE A 51 -1.75 13.12 0.31
C ILE A 51 -0.31 13.46 -0.02
N PHE A 52 -0.10 14.46 -0.87
CA PHE A 52 1.22 14.99 -1.24
C PHE A 52 1.30 16.48 -0.97
N GLN A 53 2.37 16.91 -0.30
CA GLN A 53 2.63 18.32 -0.07
C GLN A 53 3.29 18.92 -1.31
N LYS A 54 2.82 20.11 -1.73
CA LYS A 54 3.52 20.86 -2.77
C LYS A 54 4.89 21.29 -2.24
N THR A 55 5.93 21.10 -3.03
CA THR A 55 7.29 21.50 -2.66
C THR A 55 7.35 23.01 -2.40
N GLY A 56 7.95 23.38 -1.27
CA GLY A 56 8.17 24.79 -0.90
C GLY A 56 6.98 25.51 -0.29
N THR A 57 5.88 24.82 0.05
CA THR A 57 4.73 25.42 0.75
C THR A 57 4.51 24.80 2.12
N ALA A 58 4.09 25.56 3.12
CA ALA A 58 3.73 25.02 4.44
C ALA A 58 2.30 24.44 4.44
N THR A 59 1.36 25.20 3.86
CA THR A 59 -0.03 24.78 3.64
C THR A 59 -0.23 24.32 2.20
N GLY A 60 -1.27 23.54 1.99
CA GLY A 60 -1.68 23.08 0.68
C GLY A 60 -1.27 21.64 0.40
N ARG A 61 -2.24 20.80 0.03
CA ARG A 61 -2.03 19.39 -0.31
C ARG A 61 -2.72 19.02 -1.61
N TRP A 62 -2.02 18.22 -2.41
CA TRP A 62 -2.65 17.41 -3.44
C TRP A 62 -3.25 16.18 -2.77
N LYS A 63 -4.56 16.01 -2.88
CA LYS A 63 -5.31 14.89 -2.32
C LYS A 63 -5.81 14.01 -3.46
N ARG A 64 -5.47 12.72 -3.40
CA ARG A 64 -5.90 11.73 -4.38
C ARG A 64 -7.42 11.60 -4.34
N ILE A 65 -8.05 11.58 -5.50
CA ILE A 65 -9.45 11.19 -5.65
C ILE A 65 -9.50 9.67 -5.58
N ILE A 66 -10.08 9.15 -4.50
CA ILE A 66 -10.11 7.70 -4.23
C ILE A 66 -11.39 7.11 -4.84
N SER A 67 -11.21 6.09 -5.67
CA SER A 67 -12.29 5.22 -6.14
C SER A 67 -11.80 3.77 -6.23
N GLY A 68 -12.65 2.81 -5.89
CA GLY A 68 -12.32 1.39 -5.99
C GLY A 68 -11.34 0.88 -4.91
N ALA A 69 -10.45 -0.03 -5.33
CA ALA A 69 -9.46 -0.68 -4.46
C ALA A 69 -8.20 0.20 -4.26
N PHE A 70 -7.45 -0.07 -3.20
CA PHE A 70 -6.19 0.62 -2.91
C PHE A 70 -5.02 -0.15 -3.52
N GLU A 71 -4.03 0.54 -4.06
CA GLU A 71 -2.86 -0.09 -4.68
C GLU A 71 -1.57 0.31 -3.94
N VAL A 72 -0.65 -0.63 -3.76
CA VAL A 72 0.69 -0.32 -3.18
C VAL A 72 1.50 0.63 -4.05
N SER A 73 1.28 0.62 -5.37
CA SER A 73 1.93 1.52 -6.33
C SER A 73 1.60 2.99 -6.06
N TRP A 74 0.44 3.28 -5.45
CA TRP A 74 0.09 4.65 -5.07
C TRP A 74 1.05 5.21 -4.03
N PHE A 75 1.69 4.36 -3.24
CA PHE A 75 2.65 4.70 -2.20
C PHE A 75 4.11 4.58 -2.67
N GLY A 76 4.32 4.39 -3.97
CA GLY A 76 5.63 4.33 -4.59
C GLY A 76 6.26 2.93 -4.63
N ALA A 77 5.50 1.87 -4.38
CA ALA A 77 6.00 0.51 -4.60
C ALA A 77 6.22 0.31 -6.11
N LYS A 78 7.39 -0.17 -6.50
CA LYS A 78 7.75 -0.42 -7.89
C LYS A 78 7.32 -1.81 -8.35
N GLY A 79 7.50 -2.82 -7.51
CA GLY A 79 7.21 -4.19 -7.89
C GLY A 79 8.00 -4.63 -9.11
N ASP A 80 9.27 -4.29 -9.19
CA ASP A 80 10.19 -4.67 -10.28
C ASP A 80 11.01 -5.92 -9.94
N GLY A 81 10.71 -6.58 -8.81
CA GLY A 81 11.43 -7.76 -8.33
C GLY A 81 12.84 -7.50 -7.80
N VAL A 82 13.29 -6.22 -7.73
CA VAL A 82 14.66 -5.87 -7.30
C VAL A 82 14.72 -4.68 -6.33
N THR A 83 13.86 -3.68 -6.51
CA THR A 83 13.79 -2.49 -5.64
C THR A 83 13.17 -2.87 -4.31
N ASP A 84 13.75 -2.37 -3.22
CA ASP A 84 13.16 -2.50 -1.89
C ASP A 84 11.88 -1.65 -1.76
N ASP A 85 10.74 -2.32 -1.72
CA ASP A 85 9.40 -1.76 -1.63
C ASP A 85 8.91 -1.64 -0.17
N THR A 86 9.73 -1.96 0.83
CA THR A 86 9.32 -2.02 2.25
C THR A 86 8.64 -0.73 2.71
N THR A 87 9.24 0.43 2.44
CA THR A 87 8.68 1.72 2.88
C THR A 87 7.33 1.99 2.23
N ALA A 88 7.16 1.65 0.95
CA ALA A 88 5.90 1.86 0.24
C ALA A 88 4.80 0.94 0.79
N PHE A 89 5.10 -0.34 1.04
CA PHE A 89 4.16 -1.28 1.67
C PHE A 89 3.78 -0.81 3.07
N GLN A 90 4.73 -0.35 3.88
CA GLN A 90 4.45 0.12 5.22
C GLN A 90 3.59 1.38 5.20
N ALA A 91 3.84 2.32 4.28
CA ALA A 91 3.02 3.52 4.11
C ALA A 91 1.59 3.17 3.68
N ALA A 92 1.42 2.23 2.74
CA ALA A 92 0.12 1.74 2.32
C ALA A 92 -0.64 1.06 3.46
N ALA A 93 0.04 0.19 4.22
CA ALA A 93 -0.52 -0.47 5.40
C ALA A 93 -0.94 0.53 6.48
N SER A 94 -0.16 1.58 6.71
CA SER A 94 -0.50 2.68 7.63
C SER A 94 -1.67 3.52 7.13
N PHE A 95 -1.74 3.81 5.83
CA PHE A 95 -2.86 4.55 5.26
C PHE A 95 -4.17 3.79 5.45
N LEU A 96 -4.19 2.47 5.19
CA LEU A 96 -5.37 1.66 5.40
C LEU A 96 -5.94 1.89 6.81
N GLN A 97 -5.11 1.95 7.84
CA GLN A 97 -5.52 2.13 9.25
C GLN A 97 -6.33 3.40 9.49
N THR A 98 -6.16 4.41 8.64
CA THR A 98 -6.89 5.68 8.72
C THR A 98 -8.29 5.61 8.10
N ILE A 99 -8.56 4.59 7.28
CA ILE A 99 -9.86 4.40 6.64
C ILE A 99 -10.85 3.85 7.66
N PRO A 100 -12.02 4.50 7.86
CA PRO A 100 -13.10 3.96 8.66
C PRO A 100 -13.52 2.58 8.13
N SER A 101 -13.51 1.55 8.98
CA SER A 101 -14.07 0.27 8.57
C SER A 101 -15.59 0.44 8.42
N PRO A 102 -16.21 0.04 7.31
CA PRO A 102 -17.62 -0.30 7.36
C PRO A 102 -17.76 -1.40 8.42
N GLY A 103 -18.66 -1.21 9.39
CA GLY A 103 -18.89 -2.20 10.44
C GLY A 103 -19.07 -3.59 9.82
N PHE A 104 -18.53 -4.62 10.49
CA PHE A 104 -18.51 -6.02 10.03
C PHE A 104 -19.78 -6.44 9.24
N ILE A 105 -19.67 -6.48 7.91
CA ILE A 105 -20.57 -7.26 7.06
C ILE A 105 -19.68 -8.18 6.22
N HIS A 106 -19.77 -9.45 6.58
CA HIS A 106 -18.95 -10.53 6.08
C HIS A 106 -18.90 -10.52 4.54
N SER A 107 -17.67 -10.58 4.01
CA SER A 107 -17.26 -11.04 2.67
C SER A 107 -16.98 -10.06 1.51
N HIS A 108 -17.41 -8.78 1.50
CA HIS A 108 -17.17 -7.94 0.29
C HIS A 108 -16.80 -6.47 0.50
N ALA A 109 -16.81 -5.94 1.74
CA ALA A 109 -16.59 -4.51 2.00
C ALA A 109 -15.32 -4.18 2.81
N VAL A 110 -14.38 -5.13 2.96
CA VAL A 110 -13.09 -4.86 3.59
C VAL A 110 -12.22 -4.02 2.64
N PRO A 111 -11.56 -2.94 3.11
CA PRO A 111 -10.53 -2.27 2.32
C PRO A 111 -9.46 -3.28 1.88
N LYS A 112 -9.34 -3.47 0.55
CA LYS A 112 -8.32 -4.33 -0.06
C LYS A 112 -7.16 -3.48 -0.53
N LEU A 113 -5.94 -3.87 -0.13
CA LEU A 113 -4.69 -3.37 -0.67
C LEU A 113 -4.18 -4.36 -1.71
N ASN A 114 -4.23 -3.97 -2.97
CA ASN A 114 -3.71 -4.76 -4.07
C ASN A 114 -2.21 -4.54 -4.21
N ALA A 115 -1.51 -5.64 -4.41
CA ALA A 115 -0.09 -5.71 -4.70
C ALA A 115 0.09 -6.59 -5.94
N CYS A 116 -0.35 -6.07 -7.08
CA CYS A 116 -0.29 -6.76 -8.36
C CYS A 116 0.97 -6.34 -9.12
N SER A 117 1.90 -7.26 -9.37
CA SER A 117 3.03 -7.06 -10.29
C SER A 117 3.46 -8.38 -10.91
N ALA A 118 3.73 -8.39 -12.22
CA ALA A 118 4.28 -9.56 -12.91
C ALA A 118 5.72 -9.91 -12.50
N HIS A 119 6.47 -8.95 -11.93
CA HIS A 119 7.84 -9.15 -11.48
C HIS A 119 7.94 -9.40 -9.98
N GLY A 120 6.88 -9.14 -9.22
CA GLY A 120 6.85 -9.24 -7.77
C GLY A 120 7.50 -8.05 -7.04
N TYR A 121 7.35 -8.03 -5.72
CA TYR A 121 7.80 -6.96 -4.82
C TYR A 121 8.89 -7.49 -3.90
N VAL A 122 9.93 -6.69 -3.62
CA VAL A 122 10.97 -7.06 -2.65
C VAL A 122 10.74 -6.27 -1.38
N ILE A 123 10.77 -6.95 -0.23
CA ILE A 123 10.77 -6.31 1.08
C ILE A 123 11.96 -6.80 1.91
N THR A 124 12.62 -5.89 2.60
CA THR A 124 13.77 -6.15 3.47
C THR A 124 13.42 -6.03 4.95
N ASP A 125 12.26 -5.43 5.27
CA ASP A 125 11.72 -5.35 6.63
C ASP A 125 10.30 -5.90 6.77
N THR A 126 9.91 -6.14 8.02
CA THR A 126 8.58 -6.55 8.42
C THR A 126 7.58 -5.44 8.11
N ILE A 127 6.53 -5.78 7.38
CA ILE A 127 5.38 -4.90 7.17
C ILE A 127 4.37 -5.10 8.30
N TYR A 128 4.06 -4.03 9.01
CA TYR A 128 3.11 -4.05 10.11
C TYR A 128 1.75 -3.48 9.69
N PHE A 129 0.73 -4.31 9.86
CA PHE A 129 -0.66 -3.90 9.88
C PHE A 129 -1.08 -3.76 11.34
N LYS A 130 -1.52 -2.56 11.74
CA LYS A 130 -1.92 -2.24 13.12
C LYS A 130 -3.42 -1.92 13.18
N PRO A 131 -4.09 -2.04 14.33
CA PRO A 131 -5.50 -1.66 14.48
C PRO A 131 -5.70 -0.15 14.21
N PRO A 132 -6.88 0.31 13.75
CA PRO A 132 -8.20 -0.07 14.27
C PRO A 132 -9.03 -1.03 13.41
N VAL A 133 -9.90 -1.73 14.18
CA VAL A 133 -10.88 -2.80 13.92
C VAL A 133 -11.56 -2.82 12.55
N GLY A 134 -11.59 -4.02 11.96
CA GLY A 134 -12.27 -4.34 10.70
C GLY A 134 -11.36 -5.20 9.82
N GLY A 135 -11.94 -6.20 9.14
CA GLY A 135 -11.20 -7.03 8.19
C GLY A 135 -10.45 -6.17 7.18
N ARG A 136 -9.18 -6.50 6.95
CA ARG A 136 -8.31 -5.82 5.98
C ARG A 136 -7.57 -6.91 5.26
N SER A 137 -7.41 -6.78 3.95
CA SER A 137 -6.73 -7.78 3.13
C SER A 137 -5.66 -7.14 2.28
N ILE A 138 -4.52 -7.84 2.12
CA ILE A 138 -3.60 -7.59 1.04
C ILE A 138 -3.80 -8.68 0.00
N CYS A 139 -3.90 -8.31 -1.27
CA CYS A 139 -4.17 -9.24 -2.34
C CYS A 139 -3.03 -9.21 -3.36
N PHE A 140 -2.40 -10.36 -3.55
CA PHE A 140 -1.51 -10.63 -4.67
C PHE A 140 -2.32 -11.31 -5.78
N ASN A 141 -2.02 -11.04 -7.04
CA ASN A 141 -2.66 -11.76 -8.16
C ASN A 141 -1.89 -13.05 -8.50
N ASN A 142 -2.34 -13.76 -9.54
CA ASN A 142 -1.76 -15.04 -9.96
C ASN A 142 -0.33 -15.02 -10.50
N THR A 143 0.21 -13.83 -10.68
CA THR A 143 1.56 -13.58 -11.21
C THR A 143 2.42 -12.80 -10.22
N SER A 144 1.87 -12.41 -9.06
CA SER A 144 2.55 -11.55 -8.10
C SER A 144 3.29 -12.38 -7.08
N GLN A 145 4.58 -12.04 -6.91
CA GLN A 145 5.44 -12.63 -5.91
C GLN A 145 5.82 -11.59 -4.87
N LEU A 146 6.04 -12.02 -3.63
CA LEU A 146 6.65 -11.21 -2.58
C LEU A 146 7.96 -11.87 -2.17
N PHE A 147 9.07 -11.19 -2.44
CA PHE A 147 10.40 -11.64 -2.06
C PHE A 147 10.79 -10.97 -0.75
N TYR A 148 11.10 -11.77 0.28
CA TYR A 148 11.62 -11.24 1.53
C TYR A 148 13.14 -11.41 1.58
N ASN A 149 13.85 -10.28 1.56
CA ASN A 149 15.30 -10.20 1.71
C ASN A 149 15.68 -9.48 3.02
N GLY A 150 14.97 -9.81 4.10
CA GLY A 150 15.24 -9.28 5.43
C GLY A 150 16.00 -10.26 6.33
N VAL A 151 16.02 -9.95 7.62
CA VAL A 151 16.67 -10.78 8.63
C VAL A 151 16.00 -12.15 8.68
N LYS A 152 16.82 -13.21 8.68
CA LYS A 152 16.37 -14.59 8.86
C LYS A 152 15.58 -14.75 10.16
N ASP A 153 14.54 -15.58 10.14
CA ASP A 153 13.64 -15.85 11.27
C ASP A 153 12.84 -14.64 11.78
N ARG A 154 12.94 -13.49 11.09
CA ARG A 154 12.04 -12.35 11.28
C ARG A 154 10.86 -12.48 10.30
N PRO A 155 9.61 -12.28 10.75
CA PRO A 155 8.47 -12.32 9.87
C PRO A 155 8.49 -11.19 8.85
N CYS A 156 8.05 -11.47 7.63
CA CYS A 156 8.00 -10.44 6.60
C CYS A 156 6.70 -9.59 6.69
N ILE A 157 5.63 -10.12 7.27
CA ILE A 157 4.37 -9.40 7.53
C ILE A 157 3.84 -9.76 8.92
N VAL A 158 3.42 -8.75 9.68
CA VAL A 158 2.82 -8.89 11.02
C VAL A 158 1.48 -8.14 11.08
N PHE A 159 0.48 -8.81 11.65
CA PHE A 159 -0.82 -8.23 11.98
C PHE A 159 -0.93 -8.09 13.50
N GLU A 160 -0.83 -6.86 13.99
CA GLU A 160 -0.89 -6.57 15.43
C GLU A 160 -2.36 -6.46 15.88
N ASN A 161 -2.73 -7.11 16.98
CA ASN A 161 -4.00 -6.91 17.68
C ASN A 161 -5.29 -7.03 16.83
N TYR A 162 -5.31 -7.89 15.80
CA TYR A 162 -6.53 -8.23 15.06
C TYR A 162 -7.32 -9.32 15.79
N SER A 163 -8.61 -9.06 16.04
CA SER A 163 -9.53 -10.09 16.53
C SER A 163 -10.12 -10.87 15.36
N ASN A 164 -9.87 -12.19 15.34
CA ASN A 164 -10.48 -13.23 14.50
C ASN A 164 -10.85 -12.86 13.04
N SER A 165 -10.16 -13.54 12.11
CA SER A 165 -10.60 -13.88 10.75
C SER A 165 -11.04 -12.70 9.89
N ASP A 166 -10.15 -12.20 9.04
CA ASP A 166 -10.49 -11.68 7.69
C ASP A 166 -9.20 -11.21 6.99
N PHE A 167 -8.17 -12.06 6.94
CA PHE A 167 -7.01 -11.79 6.12
C PHE A 167 -6.72 -13.00 5.24
N THR A 168 -6.63 -12.75 3.93
CA THR A 168 -6.31 -13.75 2.92
C THR A 168 -5.05 -13.29 2.21
N ILE A 169 -3.91 -13.95 2.47
CA ILE A 169 -2.79 -13.91 1.51
C ILE A 169 -3.18 -14.85 0.38
N SER A 170 -3.83 -14.30 -0.65
CA SER A 170 -4.12 -15.08 -1.84
C SER A 170 -2.86 -15.11 -2.72
N VAL A 171 -1.94 -16.05 -2.47
CA VAL A 171 -0.92 -16.39 -3.48
C VAL A 171 -1.62 -17.26 -4.52
N ILE A 172 -2.09 -16.64 -5.60
CA ILE A 172 -2.59 -17.40 -6.74
C ILE A 172 -1.33 -17.73 -7.58
N GLY A 173 -1.15 -18.97 -8.02
CA GLY A 173 0.01 -19.35 -8.85
C GLY A 173 1.25 -19.81 -8.06
N ASN A 174 1.87 -20.87 -8.55
CA ASN A 174 2.63 -21.86 -7.77
C ASN A 174 4.06 -21.43 -7.40
N SER A 175 4.50 -21.88 -6.22
CA SER A 175 5.90 -22.04 -5.77
C SER A 175 6.64 -20.83 -5.21
N ALA A 176 6.07 -20.14 -4.22
CA ALA A 176 6.84 -19.64 -3.08
C ALA A 176 5.91 -19.42 -1.90
N VAL A 177 6.41 -19.67 -0.69
CA VAL A 177 5.83 -19.36 0.63
C VAL A 177 4.97 -20.46 1.28
N ASN A 178 5.59 -21.17 2.22
CA ASN A 178 4.89 -21.81 3.34
C ASN A 178 4.29 -20.71 4.24
N ALA A 179 3.14 -20.15 3.85
CA ALA A 179 2.32 -19.37 4.77
C ALA A 179 1.69 -20.37 5.76
N SER A 180 2.05 -20.34 7.05
CA SER A 180 1.32 -21.16 8.01
C SER A 180 -0.07 -20.54 8.17
N THR A 181 -1.10 -21.33 7.87
CA THR A 181 -2.49 -20.99 8.19
C THR A 181 -2.78 -21.37 9.63
N ASP A 182 -1.90 -21.03 10.58
CA ASP A 182 -2.15 -21.34 12.00
C ASP A 182 -3.31 -20.47 12.49
N THR A 183 -4.49 -21.09 12.56
CA THR A 183 -5.74 -20.50 13.02
C THR A 183 -5.90 -20.60 14.54
N SER A 184 -4.85 -21.01 15.27
CA SER A 184 -4.93 -21.21 16.70
C SER A 184 -3.99 -20.26 17.46
N HIS A 185 -4.61 -19.49 18.36
CA HIS A 185 -4.04 -18.78 19.51
C HIS A 185 -3.82 -17.27 19.40
N ARG A 186 -4.16 -16.62 20.52
CA ARG A 186 -4.29 -15.18 20.72
C ARG A 186 -2.90 -14.50 20.84
N TYR A 187 -2.82 -13.27 20.33
CA TYR A 187 -1.75 -12.25 20.44
C TYR A 187 -0.52 -12.42 19.51
N ASN A 188 -0.26 -11.38 18.69
CA ASN A 188 0.92 -11.16 17.84
C ASN A 188 1.39 -12.36 17.00
N ILE A 189 0.58 -12.82 16.05
CA ILE A 189 0.94 -13.95 15.18
C ILE A 189 1.69 -13.44 13.94
N PRO A 190 2.94 -13.86 13.71
CA PRO A 190 3.61 -13.64 12.44
C PRO A 190 3.07 -14.62 11.40
N VAL A 191 2.51 -14.10 10.30
CA VAL A 191 1.69 -14.90 9.34
C VAL A 191 2.50 -15.36 8.12
N CYS A 192 3.77 -14.99 8.03
CA CYS A 192 4.64 -15.40 6.94
C CYS A 192 6.10 -15.51 7.41
N TYR A 193 6.63 -16.73 7.41
CA TYR A 193 8.06 -17.02 7.51
C TYR A 193 8.55 -17.39 6.11
N VAL A 194 9.51 -16.65 5.57
CA VAL A 194 10.24 -17.07 4.37
C VAL A 194 11.58 -17.64 4.83
N VAL A 195 11.74 -18.96 4.67
CA VAL A 195 13.02 -19.64 4.89
C VAL A 195 13.93 -19.32 3.71
N GLN A 196 15.04 -18.64 3.95
CA GLN A 196 16.11 -18.46 2.97
C GLN A 196 16.82 -19.81 2.73
N TYR A 197 17.07 -20.17 1.47
CA TYR A 197 17.97 -21.25 1.10
C TYR A 197 19.42 -20.75 1.04
#